data_AF-A0A954T0K6-F1
#
_entry.id   AF-A0A954T0K6-F1
#
_cell.length_a   1.000
_cell.length_b   1.000
_cell.length_c   1.000
_cell.angle_alpha   90.00
_cell.angle_beta   90.00
_cell.angle_gamma   90.00
#
_symmetry.space_group_name_H-M   'P 1'
#
loop_
_entity.id
_entity.type
_entity.pdbx_description
1 polymer ?
#
loop_
_entity_poly.entity_id
_entity_poly.type
_entity_poly.pdbx_seq_one_letter_code
_entity_poly.pdbx_strand_id
1 'polypeptide(L)'
;MTTFLATFAPWQQSVSGSGNVLAYAPNQRPQVIEAPIKGRIVSWGEGIVENAKVTKGQVIAEIRDLDESYASRLDQQLSNSEQAVEASQQQLAANERALEAALTIVDSYQAQVR
;
A
#
# COMPACT_ATOMS: atom_id res chain seq x y z
N MET A 1 -47.12 -64.95 28.07
CA MET A 1 -45.66 -65.14 28.28
C MET A 1 -44.79 -64.37 27.29
N THR A 2 -45.35 -63.85 26.18
CA THR A 2 -44.60 -63.19 25.10
C THR A 2 -44.33 -61.69 25.33
N THR A 3 -45.21 -60.99 26.05
CA THR A 3 -45.12 -59.53 26.24
C THR A 3 -43.92 -59.08 27.08
N PHE A 4 -43.43 -59.92 28.00
CA PHE A 4 -42.30 -59.61 28.87
C PHE A 4 -40.94 -59.57 28.14
N LEU A 5 -40.80 -60.29 27.01
CA LEU A 5 -39.54 -60.32 26.27
C LEU A 5 -39.28 -59.02 25.49
N ALA A 6 -40.33 -58.29 25.10
CA ALA A 6 -40.20 -57.07 24.30
C ALA A 6 -39.54 -55.90 25.07
N THR A 7 -39.59 -55.90 26.40
CA THR A 7 -39.02 -54.84 27.24
C THR A 7 -37.49 -54.91 27.33
N PHE A 8 -36.89 -56.07 27.01
CA PHE A 8 -35.43 -56.24 26.95
C PHE A 8 -34.86 -55.95 25.56
N ALA A 9 -35.69 -55.57 24.58
CA ALA A 9 -35.21 -55.15 23.28
C ALA A 9 -34.51 -53.77 23.42
N PRO A 10 -33.23 -53.64 23.01
CA PRO A 10 -32.51 -52.37 23.08
C PRO A 10 -33.03 -51.42 21.99
N TRP A 11 -34.17 -50.78 22.25
CA TRP A 11 -34.74 -49.81 21.34
C TRP A 11 -33.89 -48.53 21.35
N GLN A 12 -33.25 -48.23 20.22
CA GLN A 12 -32.58 -46.96 19.97
C GLN A 12 -33.42 -46.11 19.03
N GLN A 13 -33.85 -44.95 19.49
CA GLN A 13 -34.54 -43.96 18.67
C GLN A 13 -33.55 -42.86 18.26
N SER A 14 -33.22 -42.80 16.97
CA SER A 14 -32.45 -41.68 16.43
C SER A 14 -33.35 -40.45 16.31
N VAL A 15 -32.95 -39.34 16.91
CA VAL A 15 -33.63 -38.04 16.78
C VAL A 15 -32.78 -37.14 15.91
N SER A 16 -33.34 -36.64 14.82
CA SER A 16 -32.66 -35.68 13.94
C SER A 16 -32.66 -34.29 14.60
N GLY A 17 -31.50 -33.85 15.08
CA GLY A 17 -31.27 -32.48 15.52
C GLY A 17 -30.55 -31.66 14.44
N SER A 18 -30.92 -30.39 14.28
CA SER A 18 -30.16 -29.44 13.45
C SER A 18 -29.17 -28.67 14.32
N GLY A 19 -27.90 -28.65 13.96
CA GLY A 19 -26.85 -27.91 14.63
C GLY A 19 -25.83 -27.36 13.64
N ASN A 20 -25.31 -26.16 13.89
CA ASN A 20 -24.25 -25.57 13.08
C ASN A 20 -22.89 -25.95 13.65
N VAL A 21 -22.01 -26.52 12.82
CA VAL A 21 -20.60 -26.74 13.16
C VAL A 21 -19.85 -25.42 12.95
N LEU A 22 -19.60 -24.68 14.02
CA LEU A 22 -18.73 -23.51 13.99
C LEU A 22 -17.34 -23.91 14.49
N ALA A 23 -16.29 -23.52 13.78
CA ALA A 23 -14.92 -23.74 14.25
C ALA A 23 -14.72 -23.09 15.63
N TYR A 24 -14.33 -23.90 16.62
CA TYR A 24 -14.24 -23.50 18.02
C TYR A 24 -13.14 -22.45 18.25
N ALA A 25 -12.06 -22.51 17.47
CA ALA A 25 -10.91 -21.64 17.62
C ALA A 25 -10.89 -20.52 16.54
N PRO A 26 -10.68 -19.24 16.91
CA PRO A 26 -10.66 -18.13 15.96
C PRO A 26 -9.62 -18.26 14.83
N ASN A 27 -8.49 -18.91 15.10
CA ASN A 27 -7.42 -19.16 14.12
C ASN A 27 -7.76 -20.20 13.05
N GLN A 28 -8.82 -20.98 13.24
CA GLN A 28 -9.32 -21.95 12.26
C GLN A 28 -10.33 -21.31 11.29
N ARG A 29 -10.65 -20.03 11.48
CA ARG A 29 -11.53 -19.30 10.57
C ARG A 29 -10.76 -18.88 9.32
N PRO A 30 -11.36 -18.99 8.12
CA PRO A 30 -10.82 -18.38 6.92
C PRO A 30 -10.53 -16.90 7.17
N GLN A 31 -9.29 -16.47 6.91
CA GLN A 31 -8.91 -15.06 6.95
C GLN A 31 -8.88 -14.55 5.52
N VAL A 32 -9.53 -13.41 5.29
CA VAL A 32 -9.43 -12.70 4.01
C VAL A 32 -8.10 -11.96 4.01
N ILE A 33 -7.28 -12.21 2.99
CA ILE A 33 -6.03 -11.47 2.76
C ILE A 33 -6.33 -10.40 1.71
N GLU A 34 -6.28 -9.14 2.13
CA GLU A 34 -6.47 -7.99 1.25
C GLU A 34 -5.14 -7.53 0.65
N ALA A 35 -5.19 -6.98 -0.56
CA ALA A 35 -4.01 -6.36 -1.17
C ALA A 35 -3.63 -5.07 -0.42
N PRO A 36 -2.36 -4.88 -0.05
CA PRO A 36 -1.92 -3.66 0.64
C PRO A 36 -1.91 -2.43 -0.28
N ILE A 37 -1.82 -2.64 -1.60
CA ILE A 37 -1.76 -1.58 -2.60
C ILE A 37 -2.77 -1.85 -3.71
N LYS A 38 -3.26 -0.77 -4.32
CA LYS A 38 -4.06 -0.85 -5.56
C LYS A 38 -3.11 -1.14 -6.72
N GLY A 39 -3.54 -2.00 -7.64
CA GLY A 39 -2.74 -2.34 -8.81
C GLY A 39 -3.36 -3.48 -9.61
N ARG A 40 -2.61 -3.95 -10.62
CA ARG A 40 -2.94 -5.12 -11.42
C ARG A 40 -2.12 -6.31 -10.95
N ILE A 41 -2.75 -7.48 -10.88
CA ILE A 41 -2.04 -8.75 -10.70
C ILE A 41 -1.26 -9.05 -11.99
N VAL A 42 0.06 -9.12 -11.87
CA VAL A 42 0.97 -9.41 -12.99
C VAL A 42 1.29 -10.88 -13.07
N SER A 43 1.48 -11.53 -11.92
CA SER A 43 1.76 -12.95 -11.83
C SER A 43 1.13 -13.53 -10.57
N TRP A 44 0.80 -14.82 -10.63
CA TRP A 44 0.42 -15.60 -9.46
C TRP A 44 1.66 -16.29 -8.89
N GLY A 45 1.69 -16.48 -7.57
CA GLY A 45 2.72 -17.26 -6.92
C GLY A 45 2.71 -18.72 -7.36
N GLU A 46 3.83 -19.41 -7.15
CA GLU A 46 3.97 -20.82 -7.53
C GLU A 46 2.93 -21.71 -6.81
N GLY A 47 2.19 -22.50 -7.57
CA GLY A 47 1.17 -23.43 -7.06
C GLY A 47 -0.10 -22.75 -6.51
N ILE A 48 -0.27 -21.45 -6.72
CA ILE A 48 -1.46 -20.71 -6.30
C ILE A 48 -2.58 -20.90 -7.31
N VAL A 49 -3.65 -21.58 -6.86
CA VAL A 49 -4.90 -21.82 -7.59
C VAL A 49 -6.06 -21.72 -6.61
N GLU A 50 -7.29 -21.82 -7.11
CA GLU A 50 -8.48 -21.84 -6.25
C GLU A 50 -8.38 -22.97 -5.20
N ASN A 51 -8.64 -22.63 -3.94
CA ASN A 51 -8.50 -23.52 -2.77
C ASN A 51 -7.07 -24.06 -2.51
N ALA A 52 -6.03 -23.44 -3.08
CA ALA A 52 -4.65 -23.81 -2.76
C ALA A 52 -4.34 -23.60 -1.27
N LYS A 53 -3.61 -24.56 -0.67
CA LYS A 53 -3.06 -24.41 0.68
C LYS A 53 -1.84 -23.51 0.62
N VAL A 54 -1.85 -22.45 1.42
CA VAL A 54 -0.74 -21.50 1.52
C VAL A 54 -0.03 -21.62 2.86
N THR A 55 1.28 -21.39 2.87
CA THR A 55 2.09 -21.34 4.09
C THR A 55 2.54 -19.91 4.39
N LYS A 56 2.90 -19.65 5.65
CA LYS A 56 3.38 -18.32 6.05
C LYS A 56 4.62 -17.93 5.24
N GLY A 57 4.55 -16.79 4.57
CA GLY A 57 5.65 -16.27 3.75
C GLY A 57 5.64 -16.73 2.29
N GLN A 58 4.69 -17.58 1.90
CA GLN A 58 4.49 -17.93 0.50
C GLN A 58 3.93 -16.74 -0.28
N VAL A 59 4.49 -16.48 -1.46
CA VAL A 59 4.00 -15.45 -2.37
C VAL A 59 2.66 -15.90 -2.96
N ILE A 60 1.65 -15.04 -2.89
CA ILE A 60 0.30 -15.32 -3.43
C ILE A 60 0.17 -14.70 -4.83
N ALA A 61 0.51 -13.43 -4.97
CA ALA A 61 0.42 -12.69 -6.24
C ALA A 61 1.43 -11.54 -6.26
N GLU A 62 1.95 -11.23 -7.45
CA GLU A 62 2.72 -10.02 -7.72
C GLU A 62 1.77 -8.94 -8.24
N ILE A 63 1.71 -7.81 -7.52
CA ILE A 63 0.87 -6.67 -7.88
C ILE A 63 1.79 -5.54 -8.36
N ARG A 64 1.50 -4.98 -9.53
CA ARG A 64 2.15 -3.77 -10.03
C ARG A 64 1.16 -2.63 -10.17
N ASP A 65 1.66 -1.40 -10.04
CA ASP A 65 0.86 -0.21 -10.30
C ASP A 65 0.35 -0.21 -11.76
N LEU A 66 -0.82 0.37 -11.96
CA LEU A 66 -1.45 0.52 -13.27
C LEU A 66 -0.84 1.67 -14.08
N ASP A 67 -0.18 2.63 -13.43
CA ASP A 67 0.38 3.80 -14.10
C ASP A 67 1.82 3.56 -14.58
N GLU A 68 1.95 3.06 -15.80
CA GLU A 68 3.23 2.91 -16.50
C GLU A 68 3.99 4.25 -16.64
N SER A 69 3.28 5.38 -16.64
CA SER A 69 3.86 6.71 -16.79
C SER A 69 4.30 7.34 -15.47
N TYR A 70 3.97 6.74 -14.33
CA TYR A 70 4.20 7.33 -13.00
C TYR A 70 5.67 7.71 -12.78
N ALA A 71 6.59 6.79 -13.10
CA ALA A 71 8.02 7.02 -13.01
C ALA A 71 8.47 8.20 -13.88
N SER A 72 8.05 8.23 -15.15
CA SER A 72 8.37 9.34 -16.07
C SER A 72 7.80 10.68 -15.59
N ARG A 73 6.60 10.69 -15.00
CA ARG A 73 6.01 11.92 -14.41
C ARG A 73 6.82 12.41 -13.21
N LEU A 74 7.32 11.50 -12.36
CA LEU A 74 8.21 11.85 -11.25
C LEU A 74 9.54 12.42 -11.74
N ASP A 75 10.14 11.82 -12.78
CA ASP A 75 11.39 12.33 -13.36
C ASP A 75 11.20 13.73 -13.95
N GLN A 76 10.08 13.97 -14.65
CA GLN A 76 9.75 15.28 -15.18
C GLN A 76 9.53 16.31 -14.05
N GLN A 77 8.88 15.91 -12.96
CA GLN A 77 8.70 16.77 -11.79
C GLN A 77 10.02 17.13 -11.13
N LEU A 78 10.94 16.17 -11.01
CA LEU A 78 12.28 16.39 -10.48
C LEU A 78 13.05 17.39 -11.35
N SER A 79 13.11 17.15 -12.66
CA SER A 79 13.80 18.03 -13.60
C SER A 79 13.24 19.46 -13.58
N ASN A 80 11.91 19.60 -13.55
CA ASN A 80 11.27 20.92 -13.43
C ASN A 80 11.61 21.62 -12.11
N SER A 81 11.70 20.87 -11.00
CA SER A 81 12.09 21.40 -9.70
C SER A 81 13.54 21.86 -9.68
N GLU A 82 14.46 21.10 -10.29
CA GLU A 82 15.86 21.47 -10.43
C GLU A 82 16.02 22.76 -11.24
N GLN A 83 15.31 22.88 -12.36
CA GLN A 83 15.30 24.11 -13.18
C GLN A 83 14.74 25.31 -12.40
N ALA A 84 13.71 25.12 -11.57
CA ALA A 84 13.16 26.18 -10.74
C ALA A 84 14.18 26.66 -9.68
N VAL A 85 14.95 25.74 -9.10
CA VAL A 85 16.02 26.06 -8.16
C VAL A 85 17.14 26.84 -8.87
N GLU A 86 17.57 26.38 -10.04
CA GLU A 86 18.60 27.06 -10.83
C GLU A 86 18.17 28.49 -11.21
N ALA A 87 16.95 28.66 -11.71
CA ALA A 87 16.40 29.97 -12.04
C ALA A 87 16.35 30.89 -10.80
N SER A 88 16.00 30.34 -9.63
CA SER A 88 16.00 31.09 -8.37
C SER A 88 17.41 31.53 -7.97
N GLN A 89 18.41 30.66 -8.13
CA GLN A 89 19.81 31.00 -7.86
C GLN A 89 20.33 32.08 -8.81
N GLN A 90 20.01 31.99 -10.10
CA GLN A 90 20.35 33.02 -11.09
C GLN A 90 19.72 34.37 -10.73
N GLN A 91 18.45 34.37 -10.30
CA GLN A 91 17.76 35.57 -9.86
C GLN A 91 18.42 36.18 -8.60
N LEU A 92 18.81 35.35 -7.64
CA LEU A 92 19.54 35.80 -6.44
C LEU A 92 20.87 36.46 -6.82
N ALA A 93 21.68 35.82 -7.66
CA ALA A 93 22.94 36.38 -8.13
C ALA A 93 22.77 37.67 -8.95
N ALA A 94 21.65 37.82 -9.69
CA ALA A 94 21.31 39.07 -10.36
C ALA A 94 20.94 40.18 -9.35
N ASN A 95 20.15 39.86 -8.33
CA ASN A 95 19.78 40.79 -7.28
C ASN A 95 20.98 41.25 -6.44
N GLU A 96 21.91 40.34 -6.13
CA GLU A 96 23.15 40.68 -5.40
C GLU A 96 24.01 41.67 -6.19
N ARG A 97 24.19 41.46 -7.50
CA ARG A 97 24.89 42.41 -8.37
C ARG A 97 24.20 43.77 -8.44
N ALA A 98 22.87 43.79 -8.48
CA ALA A 98 22.09 45.03 -8.47
C ALA A 98 22.26 45.78 -7.14
N LEU A 99 22.30 45.06 -6.01
CA LEU A 99 22.54 45.62 -4.69
C LEU A 99 23.94 46.24 -4.59
N GLU A 100 24.98 45.54 -5.06
CA GLU A 100 26.36 46.03 -5.06
C GLU A 100 26.51 47.32 -5.89
N ALA A 101 25.90 47.36 -7.08
CA ALA A 101 25.85 48.55 -7.91
C ALA A 101 25.15 49.73 -7.20
N ALA A 102 24.02 49.47 -6.54
CA ALA A 102 23.29 50.49 -5.78
C ALA A 102 24.10 51.04 -4.60
N LEU A 103 24.82 50.17 -3.86
CA LEU A 103 25.70 50.58 -2.77
C LEU A 103 26.87 51.44 -3.28
N THR A 104 27.49 51.05 -4.39
CA THR A 104 28.57 51.83 -5.01
C THR A 104 28.12 53.24 -5.38
N ILE A 105 26.89 53.37 -5.93
CA ILE A 105 26.29 54.66 -6.24
C ILE A 105 26.10 55.49 -4.97
N VAL A 106 25.55 54.90 -3.90
CA VAL A 106 25.36 55.58 -2.61
C VAL A 106 26.69 56.08 -2.02
N ASP A 107 27.73 55.23 -2.03
CA ASP A 107 29.06 55.59 -1.53
C ASP A 107 29.67 56.75 -2.34
N SER A 108 29.48 56.75 -3.65
CA SER A 108 29.95 57.84 -4.52
C SER A 108 29.28 59.19 -4.19
N TYR A 109 28.00 59.18 -3.80
CA TYR A 109 27.30 60.38 -3.38
C TYR A 109 27.77 60.85 -2.00
N GLN A 110 28.00 59.94 -1.05
CA GLN A 110 28.50 60.30 0.28
C GLN A 110 29.89 60.93 0.21
N ALA A 111 30.76 60.45 -0.67
CA ALA A 111 32.10 61.00 -0.88
C ALA A 111 32.08 62.44 -1.46
N GLN A 112 31.03 62.83 -2.17
CA GLN A 112 30.87 64.19 -2.72
C GLN A 112 30.35 65.21 -1.71
N VAL A 113 29.67 64.75 -0.66
CA VAL A 113 29.03 65.60 0.35
C VAL A 113 29.97 65.94 1.52
N ARG A 114 31.14 65.30 1.59
CA ARG A 114 32.15 65.48 2.64
C ARG A 114 33.36 66.26 2.15
#